data_AF-A0A9D9HJC1-F1
#
_entry.id   AF-A0A9D9HJC1-F1
#
_cell.length_a   1.000
_cell.length_b   1.000
_cell.length_c   1.000
_cell.angle_alpha   90.00
_cell.angle_beta   90.00
_cell.angle_gamma   90.00
#
_symmetry.space_group_name_H-M   'P 1'
#
loop_
_entity.id
_entity.type
_entity.pdbx_description
1 polymer ?
#
loop_
_entity_poly.entity_id
_entity_poly.type
_entity_poly.pdbx_seq_one_letter_code
_entity_poly.pdbx_strand_id
1 'polypeptide(L)'
;MDHNGYFSYARYVDVSLCGDSTAAVVTFSPYDGSADTVYVRIPVRDVVCMSSGYAACLDALDCGSVISAVSGAGYITDTLLRERFCMTKSGKACGRWIDNEAFSGGSPGNSSVDGGAGDPSLKPLYDVGYGPSLDLERLLVLSPDLVAAYTVSPSDIRYMDRLSEEGIPVICLYDHYEDHPLARAEYLRLFGLLAGRKETADSLFNAVSRRYLSLSEKVREITGAGEYQLGSDDNMDEQEAFEATRKSCSRKVLLNAPYGDAWYIPGEDNYFSQLIRDAGGEVLGSRHGSRESSVITQEKAFLLAKEADYWLNPGWCRTKSDILSAVTVSKFMDLDGIGIYNNIRRTTPEGGNDFWESGAVRPDLILEDLVMILHPDMADTLCVSSADRKQPMDGRLYYFIHVE
;
A
#
# COMPACT_ATOMS: atom_id res chain seq x y z
N MET A 1 22.82 10.51 -0.13
CA MET A 1 23.30 9.21 0.37
C MET A 1 23.53 8.39 -0.87
N ASP A 2 24.78 8.21 -1.27
CA ASP A 2 25.11 7.47 -2.48
C ASP A 2 24.77 5.99 -2.27
N HIS A 3 23.86 5.48 -3.09
CA HIS A 3 23.39 4.10 -3.05
C HIS A 3 24.51 3.15 -3.49
N ASN A 4 25.06 2.40 -2.54
CA ASN A 4 25.93 1.25 -2.80
C ASN A 4 25.47 0.00 -1.99
N GLY A 5 24.17 -0.03 -1.65
CA GLY A 5 23.53 -1.01 -0.78
C GLY A 5 22.68 -2.03 -1.54
N TYR A 6 22.16 -3.02 -0.81
CA TYR A 6 21.38 -4.14 -1.34
C TYR A 6 20.11 -3.71 -2.10
N PHE A 7 19.60 -2.51 -1.79
CA PHE A 7 18.37 -1.91 -2.32
C PHE A 7 18.65 -0.82 -3.37
N SER A 8 17.83 -0.78 -4.41
CA SER A 8 17.91 0.19 -5.51
C SER A 8 16.96 1.39 -5.33
N TYR A 9 15.89 1.22 -4.57
CA TYR A 9 14.84 2.19 -4.36
C TYR A 9 14.60 2.47 -2.87
N ALA A 10 14.58 1.45 -2.02
CA ALA A 10 14.34 1.63 -0.59
C ALA A 10 15.45 2.48 0.06
N ARG A 11 15.04 3.51 0.82
CA ARG A 11 15.93 4.52 1.39
C ARG A 11 16.08 4.38 2.89
N TYR A 12 15.07 3.81 3.55
CA TYR A 12 15.01 3.73 5.01
C TYR A 12 15.45 2.37 5.57
N VAL A 13 16.02 1.51 4.73
CA VAL A 13 16.58 0.23 5.14
C VAL A 13 17.79 -0.16 4.29
N ASP A 14 18.77 -0.79 4.92
CA ASP A 14 19.85 -1.52 4.26
C ASP A 14 20.07 -2.86 4.98
N VAL A 15 20.73 -3.80 4.31
CA VAL A 15 21.00 -5.12 4.88
C VAL A 15 22.34 -5.67 4.39
N SER A 16 23.07 -6.30 5.31
CA SER A 16 24.30 -7.03 4.99
C SER A 16 24.32 -8.40 5.66
N LEU A 17 24.94 -9.38 5.00
CA LEU A 17 25.12 -10.71 5.55
C LEU A 17 26.35 -10.73 6.47
N CYS A 18 26.16 -11.24 7.69
CA CYS A 18 27.21 -11.47 8.67
C CYS A 18 27.46 -12.98 8.79
N GLY A 19 28.18 -13.54 7.82
CA GLY A 19 28.33 -14.99 7.66
C GLY A 19 27.08 -15.65 7.05
N ASP A 20 26.91 -16.95 7.27
CA ASP A 20 25.92 -17.76 6.54
C ASP A 20 24.51 -17.77 7.17
N SER A 21 24.38 -17.33 8.43
CA SER A 21 23.13 -17.49 9.20
C SER A 21 22.67 -16.25 9.95
N THR A 22 23.27 -15.09 9.67
CA THR A 22 22.94 -13.82 10.34
C THR A 22 22.91 -12.69 9.34
N ALA A 23 21.88 -11.85 9.41
CA ALA A 23 21.78 -10.60 8.67
C ALA A 23 21.84 -9.42 9.65
N ALA A 24 22.63 -8.40 9.33
CA ALA A 24 22.54 -7.09 9.98
C ALA A 24 21.58 -6.22 9.17
N VAL A 25 20.40 -5.95 9.73
CA VAL A 25 19.40 -5.06 9.15
C VAL A 25 19.60 -3.69 9.75
N VAL A 26 19.85 -2.69 8.91
CA VAL A 26 20.03 -1.29 9.32
C VAL A 26 18.80 -0.51 8.89
N THR A 27 18.13 0.17 9.83
CA THR A 27 16.97 1.01 9.53
C THR A 27 17.27 2.47 9.82
N PHE A 28 16.86 3.37 8.93
CA PHE A 28 17.10 4.80 9.06
C PHE A 28 15.80 5.51 9.43
N SER A 29 15.79 6.23 10.55
CA SER A 29 14.64 6.99 11.03
C SER A 29 14.40 8.22 10.14
N PRO A 30 13.18 8.41 9.60
CA PRO A 30 12.83 9.61 8.85
C PRO A 30 12.69 10.85 9.75
N TYR A 31 12.61 10.69 11.07
CA TYR A 31 12.37 11.78 12.01
C TYR A 31 13.63 12.57 12.36
N ASP A 32 14.74 11.88 12.57
CA ASP A 32 16.00 12.46 13.06
C ASP A 32 17.23 11.95 12.29
N GLY A 33 17.05 11.07 11.31
CA GLY A 33 18.14 10.47 10.53
C GLY A 33 18.98 9.46 11.31
N SER A 34 18.57 9.08 12.52
CA SER A 34 19.25 8.05 13.31
C SER A 34 19.20 6.71 12.59
N ALA A 35 20.24 5.89 12.79
CA ALA A 35 20.30 4.53 12.26
C ALA A 35 20.27 3.55 13.44
N ASP A 36 19.44 2.52 13.31
CA ASP A 36 19.42 1.38 14.23
C ASP A 36 19.86 0.12 13.49
N THR A 37 20.56 -0.79 14.16
CA THR A 37 21.08 -2.02 13.57
C THR A 37 20.67 -3.22 14.39
N VAL A 38 19.93 -4.14 13.76
CA VAL A 38 19.41 -5.34 14.39
C VAL A 38 20.00 -6.56 13.70
N TYR A 39 20.62 -7.44 14.48
CA TYR A 39 21.16 -8.70 14.00
C TYR A 39 20.09 -9.77 14.08
N VAL A 40 19.67 -10.28 12.92
CA VAL A 40 18.61 -11.27 12.79
C VAL A 40 19.22 -12.60 12.35
N ARG A 41 18.89 -13.67 13.05
CA ARG A 41 19.24 -15.03 12.61
C ARG A 41 18.37 -15.41 11.41
N ILE A 42 19.00 -15.83 10.32
CA ILE A 42 18.32 -16.23 9.08
C ILE A 42 18.56 -17.72 8.76
N PRO A 43 17.60 -18.42 8.14
CA PRO A 43 16.25 -17.96 7.83
C PRO A 43 15.36 -17.88 9.08
N VAL A 44 14.56 -16.82 9.20
CA VAL A 44 13.54 -16.69 10.25
C VAL A 44 12.47 -17.77 10.08
N ARG A 45 11.99 -18.31 11.21
CA ARG A 45 10.97 -19.38 11.25
C ARG A 45 9.73 -18.98 12.04
N ASP A 46 9.86 -17.96 12.89
CA ASP A 46 8.79 -17.39 13.69
C ASP A 46 8.81 -15.85 13.60
N VAL A 47 7.88 -15.28 12.84
CA VAL A 47 7.78 -13.82 12.62
C VAL A 47 6.45 -13.29 13.12
N VAL A 48 6.51 -12.18 13.85
CA VAL A 48 5.34 -11.34 14.15
C VAL A 48 5.30 -10.17 13.17
N CYS A 49 4.20 -10.03 12.44
CA CYS A 49 4.00 -8.92 11.50
C CYS A 49 3.09 -7.85 12.11
N MET A 50 3.65 -6.68 12.40
CA MET A 50 2.86 -5.57 12.94
C MET A 50 2.09 -4.79 11.86
N SER A 51 2.40 -4.99 10.58
CA SER A 51 1.71 -4.41 9.41
C SER A 51 1.25 -5.51 8.46
N SER A 52 0.08 -5.33 7.84
CA SER A 52 -0.43 -6.22 6.78
C SER A 52 0.51 -6.27 5.58
N GLY A 53 1.18 -5.17 5.22
CA GLY A 53 2.16 -5.14 4.14
C GLY A 53 3.35 -6.09 4.36
N TYR A 54 3.73 -6.36 5.62
CA TYR A 54 4.81 -7.32 5.93
C TYR A 54 4.32 -8.76 5.79
N ALA A 55 3.07 -9.02 6.17
CA ALA A 55 2.42 -10.29 5.91
C ALA A 55 2.32 -10.54 4.39
N ALA A 56 1.97 -9.53 3.60
CA ALA A 56 1.95 -9.61 2.14
C ALA A 56 3.32 -9.89 1.52
N CYS A 57 4.40 -9.31 2.06
CA CYS A 57 5.77 -9.62 1.61
C CYS A 57 6.08 -11.11 1.81
N LEU A 58 5.79 -11.67 2.99
CA LEU A 58 6.03 -13.08 3.28
C LEU A 58 5.09 -14.00 2.49
N ASP A 59 3.82 -13.64 2.29
CA ASP A 59 2.89 -14.41 1.47
C ASP A 59 3.32 -14.46 0.00
N ALA A 60 3.74 -13.33 -0.58
CA ALA A 60 4.24 -13.25 -1.95
C ALA A 60 5.45 -14.17 -2.19
N LEU A 61 6.19 -14.53 -1.13
CA LEU A 61 7.35 -15.42 -1.15
C LEU A 61 7.01 -16.88 -0.83
N ASP A 62 5.72 -17.20 -0.68
CA ASP A 62 5.23 -18.50 -0.20
C ASP A 62 5.83 -18.84 1.18
N CYS A 63 5.94 -17.83 2.04
CA CYS A 63 6.48 -17.89 3.39
C CYS A 63 5.45 -17.50 4.45
N GLY A 64 4.15 -17.40 4.13
CA GLY A 64 3.12 -17.05 5.10
C GLY A 64 3.10 -17.97 6.34
N SER A 65 3.56 -19.22 6.20
CA SER A 65 3.67 -20.19 7.30
C SER A 65 4.63 -19.80 8.44
N VAL A 66 5.61 -18.92 8.18
CA VAL A 66 6.53 -18.43 9.24
C VAL A 66 5.88 -17.38 10.14
N ILE A 67 4.76 -16.78 9.73
CA ILE A 67 4.06 -15.75 10.50
C ILE A 67 3.32 -16.43 11.66
N SER A 68 3.68 -16.14 12.91
CA SER A 68 2.99 -16.69 14.09
C SER A 68 1.93 -15.75 14.65
N ALA A 69 2.09 -14.45 14.45
CA ALA A 69 1.13 -13.47 14.92
C ALA A 69 1.10 -12.22 14.03
N VAL A 70 -0.03 -11.52 14.09
CA VAL A 70 -0.27 -10.26 13.41
C VAL A 70 -0.87 -9.22 14.36
N SER A 71 -0.62 -7.95 14.07
CA SER A 71 -1.27 -6.82 14.73
C SER A 71 -2.62 -6.53 14.05
N GLY A 72 -3.73 -6.89 14.70
CA GLY A 72 -5.08 -6.66 14.20
C GLY A 72 -5.49 -7.62 13.08
N ALA A 73 -5.84 -8.86 13.45
CA ALA A 73 -6.14 -9.93 12.49
C ALA A 73 -7.38 -9.64 11.61
N GLY A 74 -8.27 -8.73 12.02
CA GLY A 74 -9.38 -8.25 11.20
C GLY A 74 -8.94 -7.43 9.98
N TYR A 75 -7.74 -6.84 10.03
CA TYR A 75 -7.18 -6.04 8.94
C TYR A 75 -6.42 -6.85 7.89
N ILE A 76 -6.14 -8.12 8.17
CA ILE A 76 -5.50 -9.02 7.20
C ILE A 76 -6.52 -9.40 6.14
N THR A 77 -6.13 -9.32 4.86
CA THR A 77 -6.99 -9.71 3.74
C THR A 77 -6.66 -11.10 3.19
N ASP A 78 -5.42 -11.55 3.37
CA ASP A 78 -4.98 -12.88 2.99
C ASP A 78 -5.87 -13.98 3.59
N THR A 79 -6.44 -14.81 2.72
CA THR A 79 -7.40 -15.83 3.14
C THR A 79 -6.77 -16.96 3.93
N LEU A 80 -5.53 -17.36 3.60
CA LEU A 80 -4.85 -18.47 4.27
C LEU A 80 -4.44 -18.09 5.69
N LEU A 81 -3.92 -16.88 5.88
CA LEU A 81 -3.61 -16.33 7.21
C LEU A 81 -4.86 -16.20 8.07
N ARG A 82 -5.99 -15.77 7.49
CA ARG A 82 -7.26 -15.68 8.22
C ARG A 82 -7.81 -17.05 8.61
N GLU A 83 -7.69 -18.06 7.75
CA GLU A 83 -8.06 -19.44 8.11
C GLU A 83 -7.29 -19.92 9.35
N ARG A 84 -5.99 -19.61 9.40
CA ARG A 84 -5.12 -19.92 10.56
C ARG A 84 -5.51 -19.18 11.83
N PHE A 85 -6.00 -17.95 11.71
CA PHE A 85 -6.53 -17.19 12.85
C PHE A 85 -7.84 -17.79 13.36
N CYS A 86 -8.70 -18.24 12.44
CA CYS A 86 -9.97 -18.86 12.79
C CYS A 86 -9.82 -20.16 13.59
N MET A 87 -8.67 -20.86 13.49
CA MET A 87 -8.35 -22.02 14.33
C MET A 87 -8.15 -21.67 15.81
N THR A 88 -7.82 -20.42 16.14
CA THR A 88 -7.61 -19.98 17.54
C THR A 88 -8.88 -19.41 18.18
N LYS A 89 -9.89 -19.08 17.37
CA LYS A 89 -11.21 -18.64 17.86
C LYS A 89 -12.13 -19.85 18.02
N SER A 90 -12.72 -20.02 19.20
CA SER A 90 -13.83 -20.94 19.41
C SER A 90 -15.07 -20.50 18.60
N GLY A 91 -15.17 -20.97 17.36
CA GLY A 91 -16.43 -21.05 16.62
C GLY A 91 -16.99 -19.77 15.97
N LYS A 92 -16.16 -18.80 15.56
CA LYS A 92 -16.62 -17.70 14.68
C LYS A 92 -15.82 -17.69 13.38
N ALA A 93 -16.53 -17.88 12.26
CA ALA A 93 -15.96 -17.85 10.91
C ALA A 93 -15.34 -16.49 10.58
N CYS A 94 -14.22 -16.51 9.87
CA CYS A 94 -13.54 -15.35 9.31
C CYS A 94 -14.32 -15.02 8.03
N GLY A 95 -14.95 -13.85 7.95
CA GLY A 95 -15.84 -13.52 6.83
C GLY A 95 -15.13 -13.64 5.49
N ARG A 96 -15.69 -14.34 4.51
CA ARG A 96 -15.12 -14.37 3.14
C ARG A 96 -15.07 -12.97 2.51
N TRP A 97 -14.32 -12.84 1.42
CA TRP A 97 -14.38 -11.67 0.53
C TRP A 97 -15.84 -11.28 0.29
N ILE A 98 -16.12 -9.97 0.35
CA ILE A 98 -17.38 -9.47 -0.19
C ILE A 98 -17.17 -9.38 -1.71
N ASP A 99 -17.48 -10.47 -2.43
CA ASP A 99 -17.46 -10.50 -3.90
C ASP A 99 -18.60 -9.62 -4.43
N ASN A 100 -18.27 -8.36 -4.73
CA ASN A 100 -19.24 -7.30 -5.03
C ASN A 100 -19.87 -7.37 -6.44
N GLU A 101 -19.80 -8.51 -7.13
CA GLU A 101 -20.41 -8.68 -8.47
C GLU A 101 -21.86 -9.21 -8.40
N ALA A 102 -22.32 -9.64 -7.22
CA ALA A 102 -23.61 -10.31 -7.04
C ALA A 102 -24.56 -9.55 -6.09
N PHE A 103 -24.75 -8.24 -6.28
CA PHE A 103 -25.79 -7.48 -5.56
C PHE A 103 -26.68 -6.69 -6.53
N SER A 104 -27.44 -7.42 -7.35
CA SER A 104 -28.69 -6.90 -7.90
C SER A 104 -29.80 -7.15 -6.88
N GLY A 105 -30.16 -6.10 -6.14
CA GLY A 105 -31.44 -5.96 -5.42
C GLY A 105 -31.91 -7.16 -4.59
N GLY A 106 -31.44 -7.29 -3.35
CA GLY A 106 -32.05 -8.16 -2.35
C GLY A 106 -31.45 -7.91 -0.97
N SER A 107 -32.29 -7.69 0.05
CA SER A 107 -31.85 -7.54 1.45
C SER A 107 -30.95 -8.70 1.89
N PRO A 108 -29.95 -8.48 2.75
CA PRO A 108 -29.01 -9.51 3.15
C PRO A 108 -29.74 -10.59 3.95
N GLY A 109 -29.98 -11.73 3.31
CA GLY A 109 -30.44 -12.94 3.98
C GLY A 109 -29.29 -13.51 4.82
N ASN A 110 -29.55 -13.71 6.11
CA ASN A 110 -28.70 -14.51 6.98
C ASN A 110 -28.64 -15.95 6.47
N SER A 111 -27.64 -16.28 5.65
CA SER A 111 -27.22 -17.65 5.45
C SER A 111 -26.09 -17.95 6.43
N SER A 112 -26.42 -18.61 7.53
CA SER A 112 -25.46 -19.31 8.39
C SER A 112 -24.82 -20.43 7.57
N VAL A 113 -23.52 -20.29 7.27
CA VAL A 113 -22.73 -21.34 6.61
C VAL A 113 -21.74 -21.90 7.63
N ASP A 114 -21.76 -23.22 7.77
CA ASP A 114 -20.95 -23.99 8.71
C ASP A 114 -19.46 -23.70 8.56
N GLY A 115 -18.80 -23.39 9.69
CA GLY A 115 -17.35 -23.24 9.77
C GLY A 115 -16.67 -24.58 9.53
N GLY A 116 -16.01 -24.71 8.39
CA GLY A 116 -15.11 -25.83 8.12
C GLY A 116 -13.98 -25.85 9.18
N ALA A 117 -13.72 -27.03 9.74
CA ALA A 117 -12.57 -27.25 10.60
C ALA A 117 -11.29 -26.94 9.80
N GLY A 118 -10.50 -25.97 10.27
CA GLY A 118 -9.23 -25.59 9.62
C GLY A 118 -8.25 -26.77 9.52
N ASP A 119 -7.37 -26.74 8.52
CA ASP A 119 -6.35 -27.76 8.32
C ASP A 119 -5.46 -27.89 9.58
N PRO A 120 -5.47 -29.04 10.28
CA PRO A 120 -4.72 -29.24 11.52
C PRO A 120 -3.19 -29.24 11.33
N SER A 121 -2.69 -29.24 10.08
CA SER A 121 -1.27 -29.09 9.77
C SER A 121 -0.78 -27.64 9.81
N LEU A 122 -1.69 -26.66 9.78
CA LEU A 122 -1.32 -25.24 9.79
C LEU A 122 -1.03 -24.73 11.21
N LYS A 123 0.07 -23.98 11.37
CA LYS A 123 0.40 -23.30 12.63
C LYS A 123 -0.68 -22.25 12.94
N PRO A 124 -1.25 -22.19 14.15
CA PRO A 124 -2.22 -21.15 14.52
C PRO A 124 -1.62 -19.75 14.32
N LEU A 125 -2.47 -18.81 13.90
CA LEU A 125 -2.13 -17.39 13.85
C LEU A 125 -2.74 -16.68 15.06
N TYR A 126 -1.94 -15.92 15.78
CA TYR A 126 -2.41 -15.12 16.91
C TYR A 126 -2.61 -13.65 16.53
N ASP A 127 -3.61 -13.01 17.14
CA ASP A 127 -3.74 -11.55 17.11
C ASP A 127 -3.06 -10.99 18.36
N VAL A 128 -2.11 -10.07 18.18
CA VAL A 128 -1.42 -9.39 19.28
C VAL A 128 -1.99 -8.01 19.55
N GLY A 129 -3.02 -7.57 18.83
CA GLY A 129 -3.61 -6.24 18.98
C GLY A 129 -2.69 -5.12 18.50
N TYR A 130 -3.15 -3.88 18.64
CA TYR A 130 -2.45 -2.68 18.19
C TYR A 130 -2.70 -1.48 19.12
N GLY A 131 -1.81 -0.49 19.08
CA GLY A 131 -1.92 0.72 19.90
C GLY A 131 -2.10 0.38 21.39
N PRO A 132 -3.07 0.98 22.10
CA PRO A 132 -3.32 0.67 23.52
C PRO A 132 -3.75 -0.77 23.83
N SER A 133 -4.18 -1.53 22.81
CA SER A 133 -4.65 -2.91 22.96
C SER A 133 -3.56 -3.97 22.71
N LEU A 134 -2.31 -3.54 22.47
CA LEU A 134 -1.20 -4.43 22.20
C LEU A 134 -0.93 -5.39 23.37
N ASP A 135 -0.98 -6.68 23.09
CA ASP A 135 -0.76 -7.80 24.02
C ASP A 135 0.74 -8.12 24.11
N LEU A 136 1.45 -7.31 24.90
CA LEU A 136 2.89 -7.47 25.11
C LEU A 136 3.23 -8.81 25.78
N GLU A 137 2.40 -9.29 26.69
CA GLU A 137 2.63 -10.57 27.37
C GLU A 137 2.60 -11.72 26.36
N ARG A 138 1.66 -11.71 25.42
CA ARG A 138 1.63 -12.70 24.33
C ARG A 138 2.89 -12.63 23.47
N LEU A 139 3.40 -11.43 23.14
CA LEU A 139 4.65 -11.29 22.36
C LEU A 139 5.85 -11.91 23.10
N LEU A 140 5.95 -11.66 24.41
CA LEU A 140 7.01 -12.24 25.24
C LEU A 140 6.89 -13.77 25.35
N VAL A 141 5.68 -14.30 25.51
CA VAL A 141 5.42 -15.75 25.56
C VAL A 141 5.67 -16.43 24.21
N LEU A 142 5.33 -15.77 23.10
CA LEU A 142 5.59 -16.29 21.75
C LEU A 142 7.10 -16.36 21.47
N SER A 143 7.90 -15.43 22.01
CA SER A 143 9.35 -15.36 21.82
C SER A 143 9.77 -15.56 20.36
N PRO A 144 9.26 -14.70 19.43
CA PRO A 144 9.49 -14.88 18.00
C PRO A 144 10.96 -14.64 17.63
N ASP A 145 11.39 -15.20 16.49
CA ASP A 145 12.72 -14.93 15.91
C ASP A 145 12.85 -13.46 15.49
N LEU A 146 11.72 -12.83 15.15
CA LEU A 146 11.65 -11.45 14.68
C LEU A 146 10.27 -10.84 14.89
N VAL A 147 10.23 -9.60 15.37
CA VAL A 147 9.07 -8.71 15.26
C VAL A 147 9.35 -7.68 14.16
N ALA A 148 8.61 -7.74 13.06
CA ALA A 148 8.65 -6.74 12.01
C ALA A 148 7.63 -5.63 12.33
N ALA A 149 8.14 -4.48 12.77
CA ALA A 149 7.38 -3.35 13.28
C ALA A 149 7.39 -2.14 12.33
N TYR A 150 6.49 -1.20 12.60
CA TYR A 150 6.52 0.15 12.03
C TYR A 150 6.12 1.14 13.11
N THR A 151 6.37 2.42 12.86
CA THR A 151 5.84 3.49 13.68
C THR A 151 5.44 4.68 12.82
N VAL A 152 4.35 5.34 13.22
CA VAL A 152 3.91 6.63 12.69
C VAL A 152 4.15 7.78 13.68
N SER A 153 4.66 7.46 14.87
CA SER A 153 4.95 8.42 15.94
C SER A 153 6.11 7.95 16.82
N PRO A 154 7.06 8.84 17.18
CA PRO A 154 8.13 8.49 18.12
C PRO A 154 7.63 7.94 19.48
N SER A 155 6.38 8.21 19.86
CA SER A 155 5.77 7.67 21.09
C SER A 155 5.57 6.15 21.07
N ASP A 156 5.45 5.55 19.89
CA ASP A 156 5.00 4.17 19.73
C ASP A 156 6.16 3.17 19.83
N ILE A 157 7.40 3.65 19.96
CA ILE A 157 8.62 2.82 20.01
C ILE A 157 8.79 2.10 21.36
N ARG A 158 8.15 2.56 22.44
CA ARG A 158 8.37 2.01 23.81
C ARG A 158 8.10 0.52 23.98
N TYR A 159 7.20 -0.07 23.20
CA TYR A 159 6.98 -1.52 23.28
C TYR A 159 8.09 -2.29 22.55
N MET A 160 8.66 -1.71 21.50
CA MET A 160 9.79 -2.27 20.77
C MET A 160 11.02 -2.32 21.67
N ASP A 161 11.29 -1.23 22.41
CA ASP A 161 12.39 -1.18 23.39
C ASP A 161 12.28 -2.31 24.42
N ARG A 162 11.09 -2.51 25.00
CA ARG A 162 10.84 -3.58 25.99
C ARG A 162 11.05 -4.99 25.42
N LEU A 163 10.66 -5.22 24.17
CA LEU A 163 10.88 -6.52 23.52
C LEU A 163 12.37 -6.75 23.26
N SER A 164 13.09 -5.71 22.81
CA SER A 164 14.53 -5.76 22.59
C SER A 164 15.31 -5.99 23.89
N GLU A 165 14.90 -5.38 25.01
CA GLU A 165 15.47 -5.61 26.35
C GLU A 165 15.33 -7.06 26.83
N GLU A 166 14.25 -7.74 26.43
CA GLU A 166 14.01 -9.17 26.68
C GLU A 166 14.66 -10.09 25.64
N GLY A 167 15.46 -9.53 24.72
CA GLY A 167 16.24 -10.27 23.73
C GLY A 167 15.46 -10.71 22.49
N ILE A 168 14.23 -10.21 22.28
CA ILE A 168 13.46 -10.45 21.05
C ILE A 168 13.89 -9.44 19.98
N PRO A 169 14.41 -9.86 18.82
CA PRO A 169 14.79 -8.94 17.75
C PRO A 169 13.57 -8.19 17.21
N VAL A 170 13.61 -6.85 17.21
CA VAL A 170 12.58 -5.99 16.62
C VAL A 170 13.19 -5.11 15.55
N ILE A 171 12.70 -5.20 14.31
CA ILE A 171 13.06 -4.24 13.25
C ILE A 171 11.94 -3.22 13.08
N CYS A 172 12.27 -1.92 13.13
CA CYS A 172 11.30 -0.84 12.87
C CYS A 172 11.47 -0.32 11.45
N LEU A 173 10.52 -0.63 10.58
CA LEU A 173 10.56 -0.30 9.16
C LEU A 173 9.71 0.95 8.86
N TYR A 174 10.13 1.71 7.84
CA TYR A 174 9.54 2.99 7.45
C TYR A 174 9.08 3.01 5.97
N ASP A 175 8.58 1.88 5.46
CA ASP A 175 8.12 1.74 4.07
C ASP A 175 7.03 2.77 3.69
N HIS A 176 6.22 3.20 4.65
CA HIS A 176 5.18 4.21 4.45
C HIS A 176 5.72 5.64 4.27
N TYR A 177 7.00 5.88 4.57
CA TYR A 177 7.71 7.15 4.30
C TYR A 177 8.45 7.16 2.97
N GLU A 178 8.53 6.03 2.26
CA GLU A 178 9.18 5.97 0.96
C GLU A 178 8.48 6.88 -0.06
N ASP A 179 9.27 7.49 -0.94
CA ASP A 179 8.81 8.45 -1.95
C ASP A 179 8.48 7.80 -3.29
N HIS A 180 8.89 6.54 -3.50
CA HIS A 180 8.65 5.80 -4.72
C HIS A 180 7.85 4.50 -4.47
N PRO A 181 6.86 4.15 -5.33
CA PRO A 181 6.09 2.91 -5.16
C PRO A 181 6.95 1.65 -5.22
N LEU A 182 7.97 1.64 -6.08
CA LEU A 182 8.95 0.55 -6.12
C LEU A 182 9.83 0.47 -4.87
N ALA A 183 10.08 1.58 -4.16
CA ALA A 183 10.80 1.54 -2.89
C ALA A 183 10.02 0.74 -1.84
N ARG A 184 8.69 0.94 -1.78
CA ARG A 184 7.79 0.16 -0.93
C ARG A 184 7.80 -1.33 -1.30
N ALA A 185 7.68 -1.63 -2.58
CA ALA A 185 7.71 -3.01 -3.07
C ALA A 185 9.06 -3.70 -2.84
N GLU A 186 10.16 -2.94 -2.76
CA GLU A 186 11.49 -3.51 -2.58
C GLU A 186 11.73 -4.11 -1.20
N TYR A 187 10.88 -3.79 -0.21
CA TYR A 187 10.87 -4.49 1.09
C TYR A 187 10.60 -5.99 0.92
N LEU A 188 10.00 -6.43 -0.20
CA LEU A 188 9.92 -7.84 -0.58
C LEU A 188 11.31 -8.51 -0.57
N ARG A 189 12.37 -7.80 -1.00
CA ARG A 189 13.75 -8.30 -1.03
C ARG A 189 14.32 -8.46 0.38
N LEU A 190 14.00 -7.54 1.30
CA LEU A 190 14.35 -7.66 2.72
C LEU A 190 13.76 -8.94 3.31
N PHE A 191 12.44 -9.11 3.21
CA PHE A 191 11.75 -10.29 3.74
C PHE A 191 12.20 -11.57 3.02
N GLY A 192 12.52 -11.48 1.73
CA GLY A 192 13.16 -12.54 0.96
C GLY A 192 14.47 -13.02 1.57
N LEU A 193 15.37 -12.10 1.86
CA LEU A 193 16.63 -12.42 2.52
C LEU A 193 16.40 -13.03 3.91
N LEU A 194 15.54 -12.40 4.73
CA LEU A 194 15.25 -12.85 6.09
C LEU A 194 14.64 -14.26 6.13
N ALA A 195 13.77 -14.59 5.19
CA ALA A 195 13.12 -15.90 5.09
C ALA A 195 13.96 -16.96 4.34
N GLY A 196 15.16 -16.62 3.85
CA GLY A 196 15.98 -17.54 3.05
C GLY A 196 15.44 -17.82 1.64
N ARG A 197 14.75 -16.84 1.06
CA ARG A 197 14.13 -16.86 -0.29
C ARG A 197 14.64 -15.69 -1.15
N LYS A 198 15.90 -15.30 -0.95
CA LYS A 198 16.52 -14.14 -1.61
C LYS A 198 16.33 -14.16 -3.13
N GLU A 199 16.64 -15.27 -3.79
CA GLU A 199 16.57 -15.38 -5.25
C GLU A 199 15.14 -15.25 -5.77
N THR A 200 14.17 -15.79 -5.02
CA THR A 200 12.75 -15.66 -5.34
C THR A 200 12.29 -14.22 -5.20
N ALA A 201 12.68 -13.55 -4.12
CA ALA A 201 12.35 -12.15 -3.89
C ALA A 201 12.95 -11.21 -4.93
N ASP A 202 14.23 -11.40 -5.27
CA ASP A 202 14.92 -10.67 -6.34
C ASP A 202 14.17 -10.87 -7.67
N SER A 203 13.78 -12.10 -8.00
CA SER A 203 13.06 -12.41 -9.24
C SER A 203 11.68 -11.74 -9.29
N LEU A 204 10.89 -11.82 -8.21
CA LEU A 204 9.56 -11.22 -8.11
C LEU A 204 9.63 -9.69 -8.18
N PHE A 205 10.54 -9.07 -7.40
CA PHE A 205 10.72 -7.63 -7.42
C PHE A 205 11.12 -7.14 -8.81
N ASN A 206 12.06 -7.81 -9.48
CA ASN A 206 12.48 -7.45 -10.84
C ASN A 206 11.34 -7.57 -11.86
N ALA A 207 10.44 -8.56 -11.71
CA ALA A 207 9.27 -8.69 -12.56
C ALA A 207 8.27 -7.53 -12.35
N VAL A 208 7.97 -7.20 -11.08
CA VAL A 208 7.11 -6.08 -10.69
C VAL A 208 7.68 -4.75 -11.19
N SER A 209 8.96 -4.48 -10.92
CA SER A 209 9.66 -3.27 -11.34
C SER A 209 9.64 -3.11 -12.87
N ARG A 210 9.97 -4.16 -13.62
CA ARG A 210 9.95 -4.11 -15.08
C ARG A 210 8.56 -3.80 -15.63
N ARG A 211 7.51 -4.41 -15.05
CA ARG A 211 6.13 -4.15 -15.47
C ARG A 211 5.70 -2.72 -15.15
N TYR A 212 5.99 -2.24 -13.94
CA TYR A 212 5.72 -0.86 -13.51
C TYR A 212 6.37 0.15 -14.44
N LEU A 213 7.69 0.05 -14.64
CA LEU A 213 8.47 0.98 -15.46
C LEU A 213 8.00 0.97 -16.92
N SER A 214 7.74 -0.21 -17.49
CA SER A 214 7.23 -0.33 -18.86
C SER A 214 5.86 0.32 -19.03
N LEU A 215 4.99 0.23 -18.02
CA LEU A 215 3.68 0.88 -18.07
C LEU A 215 3.79 2.41 -17.94
N SER A 216 4.57 2.91 -16.97
CA SER A 216 4.84 4.35 -16.81
C SER A 216 5.45 4.97 -18.07
N GLU A 217 6.41 4.27 -18.70
CA GLU A 217 7.01 4.73 -19.97
C GLU A 217 5.98 4.84 -21.10
N LYS A 218 5.12 3.84 -21.29
CA LYS A 218 4.05 3.88 -22.30
C LYS A 218 3.08 5.04 -22.06
N VAL A 219 2.70 5.28 -20.79
CA VAL A 219 1.81 6.39 -20.44
C VAL A 219 2.46 7.73 -20.80
N ARG A 220 3.74 7.90 -20.46
CA ARG A 220 4.51 9.11 -20.80
C ARG A 220 4.63 9.33 -22.30
N GLU A 221 4.86 8.28 -23.09
CA GLU A 221 4.89 8.37 -24.56
C GLU A 221 3.54 8.85 -25.13
N ILE A 222 2.43 8.29 -24.64
CA ILE A 222 1.08 8.59 -25.16
C ILE A 222 0.57 9.95 -24.71
N THR A 223 0.82 10.33 -23.46
CA THR A 223 0.40 11.63 -22.90
C THR A 223 1.28 12.79 -23.38
N GLY A 224 2.35 12.51 -24.14
CA GLY A 224 3.28 13.54 -24.60
C GLY A 224 4.08 14.18 -23.47
N ALA A 225 4.16 13.55 -22.30
CA ALA A 225 4.99 13.97 -21.17
C ALA A 225 6.48 13.63 -21.39
N GLY A 226 6.90 13.46 -22.65
CA GLY A 226 8.28 13.24 -23.05
C GLY A 226 9.09 14.53 -22.89
N GLU A 227 10.26 14.38 -22.27
CA GLU A 227 11.26 15.42 -21.98
C GLU A 227 11.30 16.54 -23.02
N TYR A 228 11.07 17.78 -22.57
CA TYR A 228 11.67 18.93 -23.22
C TYR A 228 13.18 18.75 -23.06
N GLN A 229 13.86 18.20 -24.06
CA GLN A 229 15.31 18.36 -24.15
C GLN A 229 15.55 19.87 -24.16
N LEU A 230 16.36 20.36 -23.21
CA LEU A 230 16.88 21.72 -23.20
C LEU A 230 17.57 21.98 -24.55
N GLY A 231 16.78 22.44 -25.52
CA GLY A 231 17.24 23.04 -26.74
C GLY A 231 17.94 24.32 -26.34
N SER A 232 19.10 24.52 -26.96
CA SER A 232 20.06 25.60 -26.76
C SER A 232 19.52 26.99 -27.13
N ASP A 233 18.44 27.44 -26.49
CA ASP A 233 17.94 28.79 -26.55
C ASP A 233 17.99 29.40 -25.14
N ASP A 234 19.05 30.16 -24.86
CA ASP A 234 19.37 30.79 -23.57
C ASP A 234 18.36 31.87 -23.07
N ASN A 235 17.10 31.86 -23.54
CA ASN A 235 16.14 32.94 -23.32
C ASN A 235 14.74 32.48 -22.86
N MET A 236 14.61 31.29 -22.24
CA MET A 236 13.35 30.86 -21.62
C MET A 236 13.55 30.65 -20.12
N ASP A 237 12.71 31.29 -19.30
CA ASP A 237 12.77 31.21 -17.84
C ASP A 237 12.54 29.75 -17.38
N GLU A 238 13.32 29.27 -16.39
CA GLU A 238 13.20 27.90 -15.85
C GLU A 238 11.76 27.60 -15.40
N GLN A 239 11.05 28.64 -14.95
CA GLN A 239 9.68 28.58 -14.50
C GLN A 239 8.66 28.45 -15.65
N GLU A 240 8.93 29.10 -16.80
CA GLU A 240 8.11 28.97 -18.01
C GLU A 240 8.33 27.63 -18.72
N ALA A 241 9.55 27.08 -18.70
CA ALA A 241 9.84 25.74 -19.21
C ALA A 241 9.15 24.65 -18.36
N PHE A 242 9.12 24.85 -17.04
CA PHE A 242 8.39 24.00 -16.10
C PHE A 242 6.87 24.06 -16.32
N GLU A 243 6.30 25.25 -16.52
CA GLU A 243 4.87 25.44 -16.83
C GLU A 243 4.47 24.95 -18.23
N ALA A 244 5.34 25.09 -19.24
CA ALA A 244 5.11 24.58 -20.59
C ALA A 244 5.08 23.04 -20.63
N THR A 245 5.92 22.39 -19.82
CA THR A 245 5.88 20.92 -19.62
C THR A 245 4.59 20.48 -18.92
N ARG A 246 4.07 21.31 -17.99
CA ARG A 246 2.80 21.09 -17.28
C ARG A 246 1.56 21.32 -18.15
N LYS A 247 1.70 21.99 -19.30
CA LYS A 247 0.62 22.18 -20.29
C LYS A 247 0.43 20.96 -21.22
N SER A 248 0.90 19.79 -20.80
CA SER A 248 0.38 18.50 -21.24
C SER A 248 -0.99 18.25 -20.57
N CYS A 249 -1.89 17.47 -21.18
CA CYS A 249 -3.21 17.12 -20.65
C CYS A 249 -3.13 16.24 -19.38
N SER A 250 -2.56 16.75 -18.27
CA SER A 250 -2.55 16.05 -17.00
C SER A 250 -3.98 15.94 -16.47
N ARG A 251 -4.42 14.70 -16.18
CA ARG A 251 -5.73 14.47 -15.56
C ARG A 251 -5.67 14.98 -14.13
N LYS A 252 -6.54 15.92 -13.77
CA LYS A 252 -6.56 16.54 -12.44
C LYS A 252 -7.28 15.63 -11.45
N VAL A 253 -6.59 15.23 -10.39
CA VAL A 253 -7.06 14.25 -9.42
C VAL A 253 -7.18 14.87 -8.03
N LEU A 254 -8.38 14.89 -7.48
CA LEU A 254 -8.60 15.12 -6.05
C LEU A 254 -8.48 13.79 -5.30
N LEU A 255 -7.88 13.82 -4.11
CA LEU A 255 -7.66 12.62 -3.31
C LEU A 255 -8.30 12.71 -1.93
N ASN A 256 -8.62 11.53 -1.39
CA ASN A 256 -9.05 11.30 -0.02
C ASN A 256 -10.41 11.92 0.30
N ALA A 257 -10.87 11.71 1.53
CA ALA A 257 -12.05 12.35 2.13
C ALA A 257 -11.63 12.97 3.47
N PRO A 258 -12.43 13.90 4.03
CA PRO A 258 -12.08 14.53 5.30
C PRO A 258 -12.14 13.52 6.46
N TYR A 259 -11.20 13.66 7.38
CA TYR A 259 -11.19 13.01 8.69
C TYR A 259 -11.47 14.05 9.76
N GLY A 260 -12.71 14.08 10.27
CA GLY A 260 -13.19 15.22 11.05
C GLY A 260 -13.18 16.49 10.21
N ASP A 261 -12.51 17.53 10.70
CA ASP A 261 -12.40 18.83 9.99
C ASP A 261 -11.18 18.91 9.05
N ALA A 262 -10.33 17.89 9.03
CA ALA A 262 -9.07 17.89 8.28
C ALA A 262 -9.18 17.05 6.99
N TRP A 263 -8.81 17.64 5.85
CA TRP A 263 -8.66 16.90 4.59
C TRP A 263 -7.18 16.75 4.26
N TYR A 264 -6.66 15.52 4.35
CA TYR A 264 -5.25 15.22 4.13
C TYR A 264 -4.98 14.97 2.65
N ILE A 265 -4.08 15.76 2.06
CA ILE A 265 -3.62 15.61 0.68
C ILE A 265 -2.14 15.24 0.68
N PRO A 266 -1.72 14.15 0.01
CA PRO A 266 -0.32 13.79 -0.05
C PRO A 266 0.51 14.90 -0.72
N GLY A 267 1.74 15.10 -0.24
CA GLY A 267 2.68 16.02 -0.87
C GLY A 267 3.11 15.54 -2.27
N GLU A 268 3.74 16.42 -3.04
CA GLU A 268 4.13 16.15 -4.43
C GLU A 268 5.14 15.00 -4.59
N ASP A 269 6.01 14.80 -3.60
CA ASP A 269 7.04 13.76 -3.59
C ASP A 269 6.60 12.49 -2.83
N ASN A 270 5.30 12.39 -2.51
CA ASN A 270 4.73 11.20 -1.89
C ASN A 270 4.60 10.06 -2.92
N TYR A 271 4.81 8.80 -2.50
CA TYR A 271 4.69 7.65 -3.41
C TYR A 271 3.34 7.55 -4.12
N PHE A 272 2.23 7.97 -3.49
CA PHE A 272 0.92 7.91 -4.11
C PHE A 272 0.71 9.04 -5.13
N SER A 273 1.27 10.22 -4.87
CA SER A 273 1.36 11.30 -5.87
C SER A 273 2.23 10.86 -7.06
N GLN A 274 3.31 10.12 -6.79
CA GLN A 274 4.15 9.53 -7.83
C GLN A 274 3.38 8.50 -8.68
N LEU A 275 2.57 7.61 -8.07
CA LEU A 275 1.69 6.68 -8.79
C LEU A 275 0.75 7.41 -9.77
N ILE A 276 0.14 8.50 -9.32
CA ILE A 276 -0.80 9.28 -10.13
C ILE A 276 -0.06 9.99 -11.26
N ARG A 277 1.12 10.55 -10.99
CA ARG A 277 1.98 11.16 -12.01
C ARG A 277 2.45 10.15 -13.05
N ASP A 278 2.86 8.96 -12.62
CA ASP A 278 3.23 7.85 -13.52
C ASP A 278 2.03 7.33 -14.34
N ALA A 279 0.81 7.54 -13.85
CA ALA A 279 -0.43 7.31 -14.59
C ALA A 279 -0.86 8.50 -15.46
N GLY A 280 -0.06 9.57 -15.57
CA GLY A 280 -0.37 10.76 -16.38
C GLY A 280 -1.36 11.73 -15.75
N GLY A 281 -1.54 11.65 -14.42
CA GLY A 281 -2.37 12.56 -13.64
C GLY A 281 -1.57 13.56 -12.81
N GLU A 282 -2.30 14.50 -12.20
CA GLU A 282 -1.77 15.51 -11.29
C GLU A 282 -2.64 15.57 -10.04
N VAL A 283 -2.02 15.47 -8.85
CA VAL A 283 -2.73 15.59 -7.58
C VAL A 283 -2.99 17.06 -7.26
N LEU A 284 -4.27 17.41 -7.09
CA LEU A 284 -4.68 18.75 -6.70
C LEU A 284 -4.45 19.00 -5.21
N GLY A 285 -3.91 20.18 -4.90
CA GLY A 285 -3.71 20.65 -3.53
C GLY A 285 -2.45 20.11 -2.85
N SER A 286 -1.63 19.30 -3.54
CA SER A 286 -0.34 18.83 -3.05
C SER A 286 0.61 19.99 -2.74
N ARG A 287 1.39 19.85 -1.67
CA ARG A 287 2.46 20.78 -1.34
C ARG A 287 3.71 20.41 -2.14
N HIS A 288 4.26 21.39 -2.86
CA HIS A 288 5.48 21.21 -3.67
C HIS A 288 6.68 20.78 -2.83
N GLY A 289 7.49 19.87 -3.39
CA GLY A 289 8.73 19.36 -2.76
C GLY A 289 8.53 18.69 -1.39
N SER A 290 7.32 18.18 -1.11
CA SER A 290 6.96 17.57 0.17
C SER A 290 6.60 16.11 -0.01
N ARG A 291 7.10 15.23 0.85
CA ARG A 291 6.66 13.82 0.95
C ARG A 291 5.47 13.64 1.88
N GLU A 292 5.37 14.52 2.87
CA GLU A 292 4.33 14.48 3.89
C GLU A 292 3.01 15.00 3.35
N SER A 293 1.92 14.49 3.93
CA SER A 293 0.58 15.01 3.65
C SER A 293 0.39 16.39 4.29
N SER A 294 -0.24 17.29 3.54
CA SER A 294 -0.70 18.58 4.05
C SER A 294 -2.19 18.51 4.37
N VAL A 295 -2.66 19.39 5.26
CA VAL A 295 -4.08 19.53 5.57
C VAL A 295 -4.64 20.73 4.82
N ILE A 296 -5.75 20.51 4.10
CA ILE A 296 -6.56 21.58 3.51
C ILE A 296 -7.93 21.65 4.18
N THR A 297 -8.58 22.81 4.09
CA THR A 297 -9.96 22.97 4.58
C THR A 297 -10.94 22.31 3.61
N GLN A 298 -12.14 21.98 4.10
CA GLN A 298 -13.20 21.42 3.27
C GLN A 298 -13.64 22.41 2.16
N GLU A 299 -13.63 23.72 2.41
CA GLU A 299 -13.93 24.74 1.40
C GLU A 299 -12.87 24.74 0.29
N LYS A 300 -11.58 24.60 0.64
CA LYS A 300 -10.52 24.47 -0.37
C LYS A 300 -10.68 23.19 -1.17
N ALA A 301 -10.98 22.06 -0.51
CA ALA A 301 -11.24 20.79 -1.20
C ALA A 301 -12.42 20.90 -2.17
N PHE A 302 -13.48 21.63 -1.80
CA PHE A 302 -14.59 21.94 -2.70
C PHE A 302 -14.20 22.76 -3.93
N LEU A 303 -13.37 23.78 -3.76
CA LEU A 303 -12.88 24.56 -4.90
C LEU A 303 -12.04 23.69 -5.83
N LEU A 304 -11.15 22.85 -5.29
CA LEU A 304 -10.34 21.91 -6.07
C LEU A 304 -11.20 20.86 -6.78
N ALA A 305 -12.26 20.37 -6.16
CA ALA A 305 -13.18 19.40 -6.77
C ALA A 305 -13.84 19.93 -8.05
N LYS A 306 -14.03 21.26 -8.18
CA LYS A 306 -14.56 21.87 -9.42
C LYS A 306 -13.59 21.84 -10.58
N GLU A 307 -12.30 21.69 -10.30
CA GLU A 307 -11.25 21.59 -11.31
C GLU A 307 -10.83 20.15 -11.57
N ALA A 308 -11.26 19.20 -10.73
CA ALA A 308 -10.85 17.81 -10.80
C ALA A 308 -11.63 17.07 -11.90
N ASP A 309 -10.91 16.29 -12.70
CA ASP A 309 -11.50 15.30 -13.61
C ASP A 309 -11.93 14.05 -12.83
N TYR A 310 -11.16 13.70 -11.79
CA TYR A 310 -11.37 12.51 -10.97
C TYR A 310 -11.24 12.80 -9.48
N TRP A 311 -12.02 12.08 -8.67
CA TRP A 311 -11.89 12.02 -7.22
C TRP A 311 -11.61 10.59 -6.78
N LEU A 312 -10.41 10.34 -6.25
CA LEU A 312 -10.01 9.01 -5.78
C LEU A 312 -10.02 8.91 -4.25
N ASN A 313 -10.38 7.73 -3.76
CA ASN A 313 -10.34 7.33 -2.35
C ASN A 313 -11.22 8.19 -1.41
N PRO A 314 -12.53 8.39 -1.68
CA PRO A 314 -13.43 9.16 -0.81
C PRO A 314 -13.79 8.42 0.51
N GLY A 315 -12.79 7.92 1.24
CA GLY A 315 -12.96 7.19 2.49
C GLY A 315 -13.60 5.82 2.30
N TRP A 316 -14.56 5.47 3.14
CA TRP A 316 -15.27 4.17 3.10
C TRP A 316 -16.54 4.19 2.24
N CYS A 317 -16.72 5.21 1.40
CA CYS A 317 -17.92 5.40 0.59
C CYS A 317 -17.94 4.45 -0.61
N ARG A 318 -19.04 3.72 -0.81
CA ARG A 318 -19.24 2.83 -1.96
C ARG A 318 -20.13 3.42 -3.04
N THR A 319 -21.03 4.31 -2.64
CA THR A 319 -22.00 4.98 -3.53
C THR A 319 -21.92 6.50 -3.37
N LYS A 320 -22.44 7.26 -4.34
CA LYS A 320 -22.60 8.71 -4.19
C LYS A 320 -23.49 9.06 -2.98
N SER A 321 -24.46 8.22 -2.65
CA SER A 321 -25.29 8.40 -1.44
C SER A 321 -24.47 8.33 -0.16
N ASP A 322 -23.47 7.45 -0.10
CA ASP A 322 -22.55 7.39 1.05
C ASP A 322 -21.73 8.67 1.15
N ILE A 323 -21.23 9.18 0.01
CA ILE A 323 -20.47 10.43 -0.06
C ILE A 323 -21.31 11.61 0.43
N LEU A 324 -22.54 11.77 -0.05
CA LEU A 324 -23.46 12.84 0.36
C LEU A 324 -23.79 12.80 1.86
N SER A 325 -23.71 11.62 2.45
CA SER A 325 -23.95 11.39 3.88
C SER A 325 -22.71 11.66 4.74
N ALA A 326 -21.53 11.20 4.29
CA ALA A 326 -20.28 11.24 5.05
C ALA A 326 -19.47 12.52 4.85
N VAL A 327 -19.53 13.13 3.65
CA VAL A 327 -18.72 14.29 3.27
C VAL A 327 -19.65 15.48 3.07
N THR A 328 -19.82 16.31 4.12
CA THR A 328 -20.78 17.42 4.11
C THR A 328 -20.65 18.35 2.91
N VAL A 329 -19.41 18.66 2.52
CA VAL A 329 -19.13 19.60 1.43
C VAL A 329 -19.49 19.04 0.04
N SER A 330 -19.63 17.72 -0.10
CA SER A 330 -20.03 17.07 -1.35
C SER A 330 -21.44 17.44 -1.80
N LYS A 331 -22.30 17.92 -0.89
CA LYS A 331 -23.66 18.41 -1.21
C LYS A 331 -23.66 19.61 -2.17
N PHE A 332 -22.51 20.26 -2.32
CA PHE A 332 -22.34 21.39 -3.23
C PHE A 332 -21.53 21.03 -4.48
N MET A 333 -20.97 19.81 -4.55
CA MET A 333 -20.18 19.29 -5.66
C MET A 333 -21.09 18.71 -6.75
N ASP A 334 -20.65 18.79 -8.00
CA ASP A 334 -21.26 18.06 -9.10
C ASP A 334 -20.66 16.64 -9.16
N LEU A 335 -21.29 15.71 -8.45
CA LEU A 335 -20.83 14.30 -8.38
C LEU A 335 -21.06 13.53 -9.68
N ASP A 336 -21.86 14.06 -10.61
CA ASP A 336 -22.12 13.43 -11.92
C ASP A 336 -21.11 13.89 -12.98
N GLY A 337 -20.55 15.09 -12.81
CA GLY A 337 -19.51 15.66 -13.68
C GLY A 337 -18.08 15.21 -13.40
N ILE A 338 -17.84 14.46 -12.32
CA ILE A 338 -16.50 14.02 -11.87
C ILE A 338 -16.43 12.48 -11.81
N GLY A 339 -15.34 11.89 -12.28
CA GLY A 339 -15.12 10.44 -12.19
C GLY A 339 -14.70 10.03 -10.77
N ILE A 340 -15.57 9.35 -10.02
CA ILE A 340 -15.29 8.98 -8.63
C ILE A 340 -14.90 7.51 -8.53
N TYR A 341 -13.73 7.23 -7.98
CA TYR A 341 -13.25 5.85 -7.77
C TYR A 341 -12.72 5.65 -6.36
N ASN A 342 -12.86 4.44 -5.84
CA ASN A 342 -12.43 4.13 -4.48
C ASN A 342 -11.69 2.80 -4.39
N ASN A 343 -10.59 2.76 -3.63
CA ASN A 343 -9.70 1.60 -3.48
C ASN A 343 -10.22 0.53 -2.49
N ILE A 344 -11.53 0.29 -2.49
CA ILE A 344 -12.21 -0.59 -1.52
C ILE A 344 -12.77 -1.88 -2.16
N ARG A 345 -12.39 -2.18 -3.41
CA ARG A 345 -12.89 -3.37 -4.13
C ARG A 345 -12.61 -4.66 -3.36
N ARG A 346 -11.44 -4.72 -2.74
CA ARG A 346 -10.87 -5.90 -2.09
C ARG A 346 -10.73 -5.64 -0.59
N THR A 347 -11.87 -5.62 0.11
CA THR A 347 -11.95 -5.32 1.55
C THR A 347 -12.62 -6.43 2.34
N THR A 348 -12.31 -6.53 3.63
CA THR A 348 -12.98 -7.43 4.59
C THR A 348 -14.04 -6.68 5.40
N PRO A 349 -15.06 -7.39 5.95
CA PRO A 349 -16.04 -6.77 6.85
C PRO A 349 -15.42 -6.10 8.08
N GLU A 350 -14.27 -6.61 8.55
CA GLU A 350 -13.56 -6.10 9.72
C GLU A 350 -12.64 -4.89 9.41
N GLY A 351 -12.61 -4.43 8.16
CA GLY A 351 -11.89 -3.22 7.74
C GLY A 351 -10.51 -3.47 7.11
N GLY A 352 -10.14 -4.72 6.85
CA GLY A 352 -8.97 -5.05 6.04
C GLY A 352 -9.14 -4.55 4.61
N ASN A 353 -8.04 -4.08 4.01
CA ASN A 353 -8.03 -3.54 2.65
C ASN A 353 -6.77 -4.00 1.90
N ASP A 354 -6.99 -4.79 0.86
CA ASP A 354 -5.93 -5.44 0.09
C ASP A 354 -5.08 -4.43 -0.72
N PHE A 355 -5.64 -3.24 -1.00
CA PHE A 355 -4.87 -2.15 -1.59
C PHE A 355 -3.68 -1.74 -0.70
N TRP A 356 -3.84 -1.78 0.62
CA TRP A 356 -2.77 -1.48 1.57
C TRP A 356 -1.92 -2.70 1.93
N GLU A 357 -2.43 -3.92 1.69
CA GLU A 357 -1.75 -5.19 1.95
C GLU A 357 -0.95 -5.67 0.72
N SER A 358 -1.57 -6.35 -0.26
CA SER A 358 -0.84 -6.82 -1.44
C SER A 358 -0.48 -5.69 -2.41
N GLY A 359 -1.18 -4.55 -2.36
CA GLY A 359 -0.82 -3.37 -3.15
C GLY A 359 0.55 -2.79 -2.79
N ALA A 360 1.04 -3.00 -1.56
CA ALA A 360 2.40 -2.60 -1.16
C ALA A 360 3.50 -3.36 -1.93
N VAL A 361 3.22 -4.60 -2.33
CA VAL A 361 4.15 -5.45 -3.11
C VAL A 361 3.82 -5.48 -4.61
N ARG A 362 2.65 -4.96 -5.02
CA ARG A 362 2.16 -4.89 -6.40
C ARG A 362 1.79 -3.48 -6.87
N PRO A 363 2.71 -2.50 -6.80
CA PRO A 363 2.47 -1.16 -7.35
C PRO A 363 2.21 -1.18 -8.86
N ASP A 364 2.67 -2.22 -9.58
CA ASP A 364 2.38 -2.44 -11.00
C ASP A 364 0.88 -2.62 -11.28
N LEU A 365 0.14 -3.28 -10.37
CA LEU A 365 -1.31 -3.45 -10.48
C LEU A 365 -2.07 -2.17 -10.10
N ILE A 366 -1.57 -1.42 -9.11
CA ILE A 366 -2.15 -0.12 -8.76
C ILE A 366 -2.00 0.86 -9.92
N LEU A 367 -0.81 0.93 -10.52
CA LEU A 367 -0.54 1.78 -11.67
C LEU A 367 -1.44 1.40 -12.86
N GLU A 368 -1.62 0.10 -13.12
CA GLU A 368 -2.52 -0.39 -14.17
C GLU A 368 -3.97 0.08 -13.97
N ASP A 369 -4.51 -0.03 -12.76
CA ASP A 369 -5.83 0.47 -12.43
C ASP A 369 -5.92 1.99 -12.63
N LEU A 370 -4.94 2.76 -12.15
CA LEU A 370 -4.92 4.21 -12.30
C LEU A 370 -4.87 4.62 -13.77
N VAL A 371 -4.10 3.91 -14.60
CA VAL A 371 -4.05 4.15 -16.04
C VAL A 371 -5.40 3.89 -16.69
N MET A 372 -6.08 2.79 -16.34
CA MET A 372 -7.44 2.50 -16.83
C MET A 372 -8.46 3.57 -16.40
N ILE A 373 -8.35 4.07 -15.17
CA ILE A 373 -9.23 5.12 -14.63
C ILE A 373 -9.00 6.44 -15.34
N LEU A 374 -7.74 6.87 -15.48
CA LEU A 374 -7.40 8.18 -16.01
C LEU A 374 -7.50 8.26 -17.54
N HIS A 375 -7.30 7.13 -18.23
CA HIS A 375 -7.30 7.02 -19.69
C HIS A 375 -8.22 5.90 -20.18
N PRO A 376 -9.55 6.00 -19.94
CA PRO A 376 -10.50 4.93 -20.27
C PRO A 376 -10.51 4.59 -21.78
N ASP A 377 -10.26 5.58 -22.64
CA ASP A 377 -10.20 5.41 -24.10
C ASP A 377 -8.97 4.61 -24.58
N MET A 378 -8.03 4.31 -23.69
CA MET A 378 -6.74 3.68 -23.99
C MET A 378 -6.56 2.32 -23.31
N ALA A 379 -7.58 1.84 -22.59
CA ALA A 379 -7.54 0.57 -21.86
C ALA A 379 -7.15 -0.61 -22.76
N ASP A 380 -7.71 -0.69 -23.97
CA ASP A 380 -7.44 -1.78 -24.93
C ASP A 380 -6.01 -1.77 -25.50
N THR A 381 -5.36 -0.60 -25.55
CA THR A 381 -4.00 -0.43 -26.08
C THR A 381 -2.92 -0.71 -25.01
N LEU A 382 -3.25 -0.50 -23.73
CA LEU A 382 -2.30 -0.55 -22.61
C LEU A 382 -2.32 -1.90 -21.86
N CYS A 383 -3.39 -2.70 -21.99
CA CYS A 383 -3.49 -4.02 -21.37
C CYS A 383 -2.63 -5.08 -22.10
N VAL A 384 -1.42 -5.32 -21.60
CA VAL A 384 -0.61 -6.49 -22.01
C VAL A 384 -1.23 -7.75 -21.39
N SER A 385 -1.46 -8.79 -22.20
CA SER A 385 -1.93 -10.11 -21.76
C SER A 385 -1.12 -10.62 -20.56
N SER A 386 -1.73 -10.87 -19.40
CA SER A 386 -1.00 -11.30 -18.20
C SER A 386 -1.34 -12.72 -17.77
N ALA A 387 -0.36 -13.61 -17.90
CA ALA A 387 -0.35 -14.97 -17.36
C ALA A 387 -0.10 -15.01 -15.83
N ASP A 388 0.18 -13.87 -15.20
CA ASP A 388 0.55 -13.75 -13.77
C ASP A 388 -0.61 -13.33 -12.84
N ARG A 389 -1.84 -13.28 -13.34
CA ARG A 389 -3.02 -13.06 -12.48
C ARG A 389 -3.57 -14.42 -12.01
N LYS A 390 -3.59 -14.67 -10.70
CA LYS A 390 -4.28 -15.83 -10.09
C LYS A 390 -5.81 -15.80 -10.27
N GLN A 391 -6.38 -14.79 -10.95
CA GLN A 391 -7.82 -14.70 -11.26
C GLN A 391 -8.07 -14.10 -12.66
N PRO A 392 -9.17 -14.47 -13.34
CA PRO A 392 -9.42 -14.09 -14.74
C PRO A 392 -9.66 -12.58 -14.93
N MET A 393 -9.15 -12.06 -16.04
CA MET A 393 -9.50 -10.75 -16.60
C MET A 393 -10.93 -10.79 -17.14
N ASP A 394 -11.88 -10.22 -16.41
CA ASP A 394 -13.05 -9.59 -17.03
C ASP A 394 -13.00 -8.11 -16.68
N GLY A 395 -12.36 -7.31 -17.55
CA GLY A 395 -12.55 -5.87 -17.73
C GLY A 395 -12.70 -4.94 -16.52
N ARG A 396 -12.28 -5.34 -15.31
CA ARG A 396 -12.55 -4.63 -14.06
C ARG A 396 -11.25 -4.38 -13.30
N LEU A 397 -11.15 -3.16 -12.78
CA LEU A 397 -10.08 -2.66 -11.92
C LEU A 397 -9.80 -3.66 -10.78
N TYR A 398 -8.53 -3.85 -10.41
CA TYR A 398 -8.08 -4.82 -9.42
C TYR A 398 -8.36 -4.37 -7.98
N TYR A 399 -8.03 -3.13 -7.63
CA TYR A 399 -8.21 -2.55 -6.29
C TYR A 399 -9.34 -1.52 -6.22
N PHE A 400 -9.69 -0.90 -7.35
CA PHE A 400 -10.65 0.19 -7.38
C PHE A 400 -12.06 -0.26 -7.76
N ILE A 401 -13.06 0.46 -7.25
CA ILE A 401 -14.44 0.45 -7.75
C ILE A 401 -14.77 1.83 -8.31
N HIS A 402 -15.65 1.88 -9.31
CA HIS A 402 -16.34 3.11 -9.66
C HIS A 402 -17.44 3.39 -8.62
N VAL A 403 -17.56 4.63 -8.16
CA VAL A 403 -18.56 5.05 -7.18
C VAL A 403 -19.74 5.66 -7.94
N GLU A 404 -20.80 4.87 -8.10
CA GLU A 404 -22.02 5.24 -8.83
C GLU A 404 -23.00 6.10 -8.01
#